data_AF-A0A0S4LK72-F1
#
_entry.id   AF-A0A0S4LK72-F1
#
_cell.length_a   1.000
_cell.length_b   1.000
_cell.length_c   1.000
_cell.angle_alpha   90.00
_cell.angle_beta   90.00
_cell.angle_gamma   90.00
#
_symmetry.space_group_name_H-M   'P 1'
#
loop_
_entity.id
_entity.type
_entity.pdbx_description
1 polymer ?
#
loop_
_entity_poly.entity_id
_entity_poly.type
_entity_poly.pdbx_seq_one_letter_code
_entity_poly.pdbx_strand_id
1 'polypeptide(L)' 'MDSATFHKQGDTQAALIHDGHTLESLPPYSPDLNQIEHKWA' A
#
# COMPACT_ATOMS: atom_id res chain seq x y z
N MET A 1 -0.16 1.97 1.61
CA MET A 1 0.28 0.78 0.85
C MET A 1 1.75 0.94 0.50
N ASP A 2 2.55 -0.11 0.63
CA ASP A 2 3.93 -0.06 0.14
C ASP A 2 3.98 -0.02 -1.40
N SER A 3 5.16 0.22 -1.95
CA SER A 3 5.38 0.40 -3.39
C SER A 3 5.72 -0.89 -4.15
N ALA A 4 5.41 -2.07 -3.60
CA ALA A 4 5.70 -3.33 -4.28
C ALA A 4 4.97 -3.44 -5.62
N THR A 5 5.61 -4.05 -6.61
CA THR A 5 5.16 -4.01 -8.01
C THR A 5 3.77 -4.63 -8.20
N PHE A 6 3.40 -5.61 -7.38
CA PHE A 6 2.08 -6.26 -7.41
C PHE A 6 0.96 -5.38 -6.82
N HIS A 7 1.26 -4.40 -5.97
CA HIS A 7 0.29 -3.42 -5.48
C HIS A 7 0.03 -2.30 -6.50
N LYS A 8 0.92 -2.11 -7.47
CA LYS A 8 0.79 -1.12 -8.55
C LYS A 8 -0.08 -1.60 -9.71
N GLN A 9 -0.48 -2.88 -9.72
CA GLN A 9 -1.42 -3.39 -10.70
C GLN A 9 -2.77 -2.69 -10.52
N GLY A 10 -3.28 -2.10 -11.60
CA GLY A 10 -4.49 -1.26 -11.58
C GLY A 10 -5.72 -1.97 -11.01
N ASP A 11 -5.81 -3.29 -11.15
CA ASP A 11 -6.94 -4.08 -10.66
C ASP A 11 -7.08 -4.02 -9.12
N THR A 12 -5.97 -4.11 -8.39
CA THR A 12 -5.95 -4.03 -6.92
C THR A 12 -6.40 -2.65 -6.45
N GLN A 13 -5.90 -1.59 -7.10
CA GLN A 13 -6.28 -0.22 -6.78
C GLN A 13 -7.75 0.05 -7.14
N ALA A 14 -8.22 -0.45 -8.29
CA ALA A 14 -9.60 -0.30 -8.72
C ALA A 14 -10.58 -0.98 -7.76
N ALA A 15 -10.27 -2.18 -7.27
CA ALA A 15 -11.09 -2.89 -6.30
C ALA A 15 -11.23 -2.09 -4.99
N LEU A 16 -10.13 -1.54 -4.49
CA LEU A 16 -10.12 -0.74 -3.26
C LEU A 16 -10.93 0.56 -3.41
N ILE A 17 -10.77 1.26 -4.54
CA ILE A 17 -11.53 2.49 -4.83
C ILE A 17 -13.02 2.17 -5.00
N HIS A 18 -13.37 1.07 -5.68
CA HIS A 18 -14.75 0.65 -5.86
C HIS A 18 -15.45 0.38 -4.52
N ASP A 19 -14.73 -0.19 -3.54
CA ASP A 19 -15.26 -0.43 -2.19
C ASP A 19 -15.28 0.85 -1.30
N GLY A 20 -14.93 2.00 -1.86
CA GLY A 20 -14.96 3.29 -1.17
C GLY A 20 -13.71 3.59 -0.34
N HIS A 21 -12.63 2.83 -0.51
CA HIS A 21 -11.37 3.10 0.18
C HIS A 21 -10.49 4.10 -0.57
N THR A 22 -9.76 4.91 0.18
CA THR A 22 -8.72 5.80 -0.35
C THR A 22 -7.35 5.15 -0.20
N LEU A 23 -6.54 5.19 -1.25
CA LEU A 23 -5.20 4.62 -1.24
C LEU A 23 -4.16 5.70 -0.89
N GLU A 24 -3.48 5.54 0.23
CA GLU A 24 -2.30 6.34 0.57
C GLU A 24 -1.03 5.59 0.15
N SER A 25 -0.24 6.23 -0.72
CA SER A 25 1.03 5.69 -1.21
C SER A 25 2.18 6.16 -0.33
N LEU A 26 2.98 5.22 0.16
CA LEU A 26 4.16 5.55 0.95
C LEU A 26 5.35 5.96 0.06
N PRO A 27 6.23 6.86 0.53
CA PRO A 27 7.48 7.16 -0.16
C PRO A 27 8.38 5.92 -0.27
N PRO A 28 9.28 5.85 -1.28
CA PRO A 28 10.20 4.74 -1.45
C PRO A 28 11.05 4.51 -0.20
N TYR A 29 11.34 3.23 0.10
CA TYR A 29 12.21 2.81 1.20
C TYR A 29 11.87 3.45 2.56
N SER A 30 10.58 3.58 2.87
CA SER A 30 10.08 4.16 4.12
C SER A 30 9.45 3.09 5.04
N PRO A 31 10.24 2.12 5.56
CA PRO A 31 9.73 1.06 6.43
C PRO A 31 9.14 1.63 7.73
N ASP A 32 9.67 2.76 8.21
CA ASP A 32 9.17 3.44 9.40
C ASP A 32 7.70 3.86 9.28
N LEU A 33 7.23 4.11 8.06
CA LEU A 33 5.86 4.51 7.74
C LEU A 33 4.93 3.33 7.47
N ASN A 34 5.47 2.11 7.40
CA ASN A 34 4.71 0.89 7.16
C ASN A 34 4.50 0.13 8.48
N GLN A 35 3.36 0.37 9.15
CA GLN A 35 3.08 -0.19 10.49
C GLN A 35 3.16 -1.72 10.57
N ILE A 36 2.93 -2.42 9.47
CA ILE A 36 3.08 -3.88 9.41
C ILE A 36 4.54 -4.32 9.60
N GLU A 37 5.53 -3.56 9.12
CA GLU A 37 6.94 -3.90 9.33
C GLU A 37 7.28 -3.92 10.83
N HIS A 38 6.81 -2.93 11.60
CA HIS A 38 7.04 -2.86 13.05
C HIS A 38 6.39 -4.00 13.82
N LYS A 39 5.28 -4.55 13.31
CA LYS A 39 4.56 -5.64 13.97
C LYS A 39 5.27 -7.00 13.81
N TRP A 40 6.11 -7.14 12.78
CA TRP A 40 6.74 -8.41 12.41
C TRP A 40 8.28 -8.37 12.42
N ALA A 41 8.88 -7.24 12.82
CA ALA A 41 10.31 -7.07 13.08
C ALA A 41 10.75 -7.70 14.40
#